data_AF-A0A7W1G9F0-F1
#
_entry.id   AF-A0A7W1G9F0-F1
#
_cell.length_a   1.000
_cell.length_b   1.000
_cell.length_c   1.000
_cell.angle_alpha   90.00
_cell.angle_beta   90.00
_cell.angle_gamma   90.00
#
_symmetry.space_group_name_H-M   'P 1'
#
loop_
_entity.id
_entity.type
_entity.pdbx_description
1 polymer ?
#
loop_
_entity_poly.entity_id
_entity_poly.type
_entity_poly.pdbx_seq_one_letter_code
_entity_poly.pdbx_strand_id
1 'polypeptide(L)'
;MRVSPDGFANRNIPEASKRFLIEAGLPKSAAPYLSFTDLADSLRPVWEIWGNPDDWNEADRLRLSRYYVIGSDGNSGNPICIDEADGGNIVTLEHEDWFASVMFVNSSVPQLAEFLLLFNGADTEQQIVVELEQVDSDALKEGCFWRYELDAGVDV
;
A
#
# COMPACT_ATOMS: atom_id res chain seq x y z
N MET A 1 1.43 8.76 8.61
CA MET A 1 0.36 9.29 7.75
C MET A 1 -1.01 9.10 8.39
N ARG A 2 -1.79 10.17 8.53
CA ARG A 2 -3.21 10.13 8.90
C ARG A 2 -4.02 10.85 7.82
N VAL A 3 -5.29 10.49 7.68
CA VAL A 3 -6.19 11.10 6.69
C VAL A 3 -7.36 11.73 7.42
N SER A 4 -7.71 12.97 7.05
CA SER A 4 -8.91 13.62 7.59
C SER A 4 -10.18 12.88 7.11
N PRO A 5 -11.30 12.94 7.85
CA PRO A 5 -12.55 12.33 7.39
C PRO A 5 -12.98 12.80 5.99
N ASP A 6 -12.78 14.10 5.69
CA ASP A 6 -13.11 14.70 4.39
C ASP A 6 -12.19 14.18 3.26
N GLY A 7 -11.00 13.69 3.61
CA GLY A 7 -10.06 13.04 2.71
C GLY A 7 -10.57 11.73 2.09
N PHE A 8 -11.73 11.24 2.51
CA PHE A 8 -12.40 10.05 1.94
C PHE A 8 -13.66 10.39 1.12
N ALA A 9 -13.99 11.67 0.94
CA ALA A 9 -15.20 12.08 0.26
C ALA A 9 -15.32 11.45 -1.14
N ASN A 10 -16.47 10.82 -1.40
CA ASN A 10 -16.79 10.12 -2.65
C ASN A 10 -15.91 8.89 -2.99
N ARG A 11 -15.27 8.26 -2.00
CA ARG A 11 -14.40 7.08 -2.20
C ARG A 11 -15.00 5.82 -1.59
N ASN A 12 -14.92 4.73 -2.34
CA ASN A 12 -15.41 3.42 -1.93
C ASN A 12 -14.35 2.63 -1.14
N ILE A 13 -13.81 3.24 -0.09
CA ILE A 13 -12.83 2.59 0.80
C ILE A 13 -13.59 1.93 1.96
N PRO A 14 -13.24 0.70 2.37
CA PRO A 14 -13.87 0.03 3.50
C PRO A 14 -13.78 0.86 4.80
N GLU A 15 -14.87 0.83 5.59
CA GLU A 15 -14.96 1.60 6.83
C GLU A 15 -13.86 1.24 7.84
N ALA A 16 -13.41 -0.02 7.88
CA ALA A 16 -12.29 -0.44 8.72
C ALA A 16 -11.00 0.29 8.35
N SER A 17 -10.67 0.38 7.05
CA SER A 17 -9.50 1.10 6.54
C SER A 17 -9.62 2.60 6.77
N LYS A 18 -10.80 3.20 6.53
CA LYS A 18 -11.05 4.62 6.82
C LYS A 18 -10.82 4.93 8.30
N ARG A 19 -11.47 4.18 9.19
CA ARG A 19 -11.35 4.36 10.63
C ARG A 19 -9.89 4.22 11.09
N PHE A 20 -9.18 3.22 10.57
CA PHE A 20 -7.77 3.02 10.89
C PHE A 20 -6.92 4.24 10.50
N LEU A 21 -7.07 4.76 9.28
CA LEU A 21 -6.32 5.92 8.80
C LEU A 21 -6.67 7.23 9.50
N ILE A 22 -7.90 7.37 10.00
CA ILE A 22 -8.36 8.55 10.77
C ILE A 22 -7.82 8.49 12.20
N GLU A 23 -7.98 7.37 12.89
CA GLU A 23 -7.72 7.26 14.33
C GLU A 23 -6.26 6.93 14.64
N ALA A 24 -5.71 5.90 13.98
CA ALA A 24 -4.36 5.42 14.20
C ALA A 24 -3.37 6.07 13.23
N GLY A 25 -3.64 5.91 11.93
CA GLY A 25 -2.72 6.21 10.85
C GLY A 25 -1.65 5.13 10.63
N LEU A 26 -0.86 5.30 9.57
CA LEU A 26 0.32 4.49 9.28
C LEU A 26 1.59 5.15 9.84
N PRO A 27 2.66 4.39 10.16
CA PRO A 27 3.95 4.95 10.56
C PRO A 27 4.55 5.79 9.42
N LYS A 28 5.51 6.67 9.70
CA LYS A 28 6.16 7.44 8.62
C LYS A 28 6.96 6.55 7.66
N SER A 29 7.54 5.49 8.20
CA SER A 29 8.27 4.47 7.46
C SER A 29 8.25 3.16 8.25
N ALA A 30 8.45 2.03 7.57
CA ALA A 30 8.53 0.71 8.17
C ALA A 30 9.47 -0.19 7.34
N ALA A 31 9.93 -1.31 7.90
CA ALA A 31 10.57 -2.35 7.10
C ALA A 31 9.58 -2.93 6.07
N PRO A 32 10.05 -3.43 4.90
CA PRO A 32 11.40 -3.31 4.34
C PRO A 32 11.52 -2.01 3.53
N TYR A 33 11.85 -0.88 4.16
CA TYR A 33 12.00 0.42 3.49
C TYR A 33 10.71 1.08 2.98
N LEU A 34 9.54 0.61 3.43
CA LEU A 34 8.27 1.25 3.15
C LEU A 34 8.21 2.66 3.73
N SER A 35 7.61 3.58 2.98
CA SER A 35 7.46 4.99 3.38
C SER A 35 6.01 5.43 3.25
N PHE A 36 5.42 5.94 4.34
CA PHE A 36 4.07 6.52 4.36
C PHE A 36 4.16 7.96 4.87
N THR A 37 4.67 8.82 4.00
CA THR A 37 4.73 10.26 4.25
C THR A 37 3.32 10.88 4.26
N ASP A 38 3.20 12.06 4.87
CA ASP A 38 1.90 12.73 4.96
C ASP A 38 1.46 13.22 3.57
N LEU A 39 0.60 12.43 2.95
CA LEU A 39 -0.24 12.90 1.85
C LEU A 39 -1.20 13.93 2.44
N ALA A 40 -0.97 15.19 2.12
CA ALA A 40 -1.71 16.35 2.64
C ALA A 40 -3.23 16.09 2.71
N ASP A 41 -3.79 16.03 3.93
CA ASP A 41 -5.20 15.92 4.36
C ASP A 41 -6.15 14.95 3.62
N SER A 42 -5.74 14.34 2.51
CA SER A 42 -6.55 13.58 1.56
C SER A 42 -5.68 12.58 0.79
N LEU A 43 -6.25 11.41 0.46
CA LEU A 43 -5.57 10.51 -0.47
C LEU A 43 -5.59 11.12 -1.87
N ARG A 44 -4.59 10.84 -2.69
CA ARG A 44 -4.55 11.33 -4.07
C ARG A 44 -4.25 10.19 -5.01
N PRO A 45 -4.80 10.23 -6.24
CA PRO A 45 -4.45 9.26 -7.25
C PRO A 45 -3.00 9.41 -7.70
N VAL A 46 -2.47 8.36 -8.33
CA VAL A 46 -1.06 8.29 -8.76
C VAL A 46 -0.66 9.48 -9.64
N TRP A 47 -1.48 9.87 -10.62
CA TRP A 47 -1.15 10.95 -11.56
C TRP A 47 -1.11 12.35 -10.94
N GLU A 48 -1.61 12.53 -9.71
CA GLU A 48 -1.49 13.80 -8.97
C GLU A 48 -0.20 13.90 -8.17
N ILE A 49 0.54 12.79 -8.03
CA ILE A 49 1.77 12.71 -7.26
C ILE A 49 2.98 12.45 -8.17
N TRP A 50 2.81 11.62 -9.21
CA TRP A 50 3.88 11.27 -10.15
C TRP A 50 3.69 11.94 -11.52
N GLY A 51 4.80 12.42 -12.09
CA GLY A 51 4.85 13.01 -13.43
C GLY A 51 4.34 14.45 -13.52
N ASN A 52 4.32 15.00 -14.74
CA ASN A 52 3.65 16.26 -15.04
C ASN A 52 2.16 15.99 -15.34
N PRO A 53 1.21 16.81 -14.87
CA PRO A 53 -0.21 16.69 -15.23
C PRO A 53 -0.49 16.54 -16.74
N ASP A 54 0.36 17.11 -17.59
CA ASP A 54 0.24 17.06 -19.06
C ASP A 54 0.68 15.72 -19.66
N ASP A 55 1.40 14.87 -18.91
CA ASP A 55 1.82 13.54 -19.36
C ASP A 55 0.65 12.53 -19.39
N TRP A 56 -0.45 12.86 -18.70
CA TRP A 56 -1.56 11.96 -18.43
C TRP A 56 -2.77 12.23 -19.32
N ASN A 57 -3.04 11.31 -20.25
CA ASN A 57 -4.27 11.36 -21.04
C ASN A 57 -5.50 10.86 -20.24
N GLU A 58 -6.69 11.02 -20.83
CA GLU A 58 -7.96 10.63 -20.19
C GLU A 58 -8.05 9.13 -19.89
N ALA A 59 -7.55 8.28 -20.79
CA ALA A 59 -7.58 6.83 -20.60
C ALA A 59 -6.69 6.39 -19.43
N ASP A 60 -5.53 7.03 -19.26
CA ASP A 60 -4.64 6.77 -18.12
C ASP A 60 -5.27 7.20 -16.80
N ARG A 61 -5.84 8.41 -16.75
CA ARG A 61 -6.54 8.90 -15.56
C ARG A 61 -7.72 8.00 -15.19
N LEU A 62 -8.50 7.55 -16.18
CA LEU A 62 -9.60 6.63 -15.94
C LEU A 62 -9.12 5.30 -15.38
N ARG A 63 -8.09 4.69 -16.00
CA ARG A 63 -7.50 3.42 -15.57
C ARG A 63 -6.97 3.50 -14.13
N LEU A 64 -6.33 4.60 -13.78
CA LEU A 64 -5.68 4.76 -12.49
C LEU A 64 -6.63 5.24 -11.38
N SER A 65 -7.86 5.67 -11.72
CA SER A 65 -8.71 6.45 -10.81
C SER A 65 -9.17 5.71 -9.56
N ARG A 66 -9.09 4.39 -9.60
CA ARG A 66 -9.36 3.50 -8.49
C ARG A 66 -8.24 3.42 -7.45
N TYR A 67 -7.03 3.88 -7.78
CA TYR A 67 -5.84 3.71 -6.93
C TYR A 67 -5.52 5.00 -6.19
N TYR A 68 -5.68 4.98 -4.88
CA TYR A 68 -5.33 6.11 -4.00
C TYR A 68 -4.05 5.80 -3.25
N VAL A 69 -3.06 6.65 -3.45
CA VAL A 69 -1.74 6.47 -2.88
C VAL A 69 -1.83 6.63 -1.35
N ILE A 70 -1.09 5.81 -0.63
CA ILE A 70 -0.88 5.88 0.82
C ILE A 70 0.61 5.90 1.20
N GLY A 71 1.50 5.51 0.29
CA GLY A 71 2.94 5.46 0.52
C GLY A 71 3.71 5.02 -0.72
N SER A 72 4.94 4.56 -0.52
CA SER A 72 5.78 3.93 -1.54
C SER A 72 6.62 2.79 -0.97
N ASP A 73 7.10 1.91 -1.84
CA ASP A 73 7.97 0.76 -1.50
C ASP A 73 9.45 1.12 -1.27
N GLY A 74 9.78 2.41 -1.18
CA GLY A 74 11.12 2.90 -0.86
C GLY A 74 12.15 2.72 -1.97
N ASN A 75 12.62 1.48 -2.15
CA ASN A 75 13.76 1.15 -3.03
C ASN A 75 13.47 1.41 -4.50
N SER A 76 12.31 1.01 -4.99
CA SER A 76 11.88 1.23 -6.37
C SER A 76 11.11 2.54 -6.51
N GLY A 77 10.53 3.05 -5.42
CA GLY A 77 9.71 4.25 -5.45
C GLY A 77 8.33 4.01 -6.08
N ASN A 78 7.91 2.74 -6.17
CA ASN A 78 6.59 2.37 -6.64
C ASN A 78 5.53 2.83 -5.63
N PRO A 79 4.42 3.44 -6.08
CA PRO A 79 3.35 3.86 -5.20
C PRO A 79 2.63 2.66 -4.58
N ILE A 80 2.48 2.70 -3.25
CA ILE A 80 1.56 1.83 -2.52
C ILE A 80 0.21 2.52 -2.45
N CYS A 81 -0.82 1.82 -2.92
CA CYS A 81 -2.16 2.35 -3.12
C CYS A 81 -3.23 1.50 -2.45
N ILE A 82 -4.35 2.13 -2.10
CA ILE A 82 -5.63 1.47 -1.86
C ILE A 82 -6.35 1.36 -3.20
N ASP A 83 -6.78 0.16 -3.55
CA ASP A 83 -7.65 -0.11 -4.69
C ASP A 83 -9.13 -0.11 -4.25
N GLU A 84 -9.85 0.98 -4.53
CA GLU A 84 -11.25 1.12 -4.12
C GLU A 84 -12.23 0.24 -4.91
N ALA A 85 -11.81 -0.25 -6.09
CA ALA A 85 -12.65 -1.10 -6.92
C ALA A 85 -12.44 -2.59 -6.64
N ASP A 86 -11.44 -2.94 -5.83
CA ASP A 86 -11.20 -4.30 -5.34
C ASP A 86 -11.17 -4.36 -3.82
N GLY A 87 -12.31 -3.98 -3.20
CA GLY A 87 -12.52 -4.18 -1.77
C GLY A 87 -11.59 -3.38 -0.84
N GLY A 88 -10.85 -2.39 -1.35
CA GLY A 88 -9.86 -1.65 -0.56
C GLY A 88 -8.55 -2.39 -0.34
N ASN A 89 -8.23 -3.37 -1.19
CA ASN A 89 -6.95 -4.05 -1.20
C ASN A 89 -5.80 -3.05 -1.33
N ILE A 90 -4.67 -3.38 -0.70
CA ILE A 90 -3.42 -2.66 -0.81
C ILE A 90 -2.62 -3.27 -1.94
N VAL A 91 -2.17 -2.43 -2.86
CA VAL A 91 -1.38 -2.83 -4.02
C VAL A 91 -0.19 -1.89 -4.21
N THR A 92 0.85 -2.37 -4.89
CA THR A 92 1.91 -1.52 -5.44
C THR A 92 1.82 -1.53 -6.97
N LEU A 93 2.09 -0.38 -7.61
CA LEU A 93 2.03 -0.23 -9.06
C LEU A 93 3.44 0.04 -9.60
N GLU A 94 3.87 -0.72 -10.61
CA GLU A 94 5.22 -0.54 -11.18
C GLU A 94 5.32 0.78 -11.94
N HIS A 95 6.17 1.69 -11.48
CA HIS A 95 6.25 3.02 -12.07
C HIS A 95 7.00 3.02 -13.41
N GLU A 96 7.90 2.04 -13.65
CA GLU A 96 8.66 1.94 -14.90
C GLU A 96 7.82 1.45 -16.09
N ASP A 97 6.67 0.82 -15.85
CA ASP A 97 5.79 0.26 -16.89
C ASP A 97 4.49 1.06 -17.11
N TRP A 98 4.50 2.33 -16.68
CA TRP A 98 3.34 3.22 -16.73
C TRP A 98 2.19 2.76 -15.82
N PHE A 99 2.57 2.17 -14.67
CA PHE A 99 1.65 1.71 -13.63
C PHE A 99 0.67 0.65 -14.17
N ALA A 100 1.13 -0.16 -15.12
CA ALA A 100 0.36 -1.21 -15.76
C ALA A 100 0.41 -2.50 -14.94
N SER A 101 1.57 -2.83 -14.37
CA SER A 101 1.71 -3.96 -13.46
C SER A 101 1.24 -3.58 -12.07
N VAL A 102 0.37 -4.42 -11.51
CA VAL A 102 -0.20 -4.28 -10.18
C VAL A 102 0.20 -5.50 -9.38
N MET A 103 0.82 -5.28 -8.23
CA MET A 103 1.23 -6.34 -7.32
C MET A 103 0.46 -6.22 -6.02
N PHE A 104 -0.11 -7.34 -5.56
CA PHE A 104 -0.86 -7.39 -4.32
C PHE A 104 0.07 -7.26 -3.11
N VAL A 105 -0.34 -6.44 -2.14
CA VAL A 105 0.41 -6.19 -0.90
C VAL A 105 -0.37 -6.76 0.29
N ASN A 106 -1.60 -6.31 0.54
CA ASN A 106 -2.44 -6.80 1.65
C ASN A 106 -3.92 -6.63 1.34
N SER A 107 -4.80 -7.37 2.03
CA SER A 107 -6.25 -7.28 1.84
C SER A 107 -6.83 -5.96 2.35
N SER A 108 -6.19 -5.28 3.32
CA SER A 108 -6.64 -3.95 3.77
C SER A 108 -5.58 -3.21 4.59
N VAL A 109 -5.86 -1.96 4.95
CA VAL A 109 -4.96 -1.11 5.75
C VAL A 109 -4.67 -1.71 7.14
N PRO A 110 -5.66 -2.19 7.91
CA PRO A 110 -5.40 -2.94 9.15
C PRO A 110 -4.41 -4.10 9.00
N GLN A 111 -4.59 -5.00 8.03
CA GLN A 111 -3.67 -6.14 7.81
C GLN A 111 -2.27 -5.65 7.44
N LEU A 112 -2.16 -4.64 6.57
CA LEU A 112 -0.88 -4.01 6.27
C LEU A 112 -0.21 -3.54 7.58
N ALA A 113 -0.92 -2.80 8.42
CA ALA A 113 -0.36 -2.29 9.67
C ALA A 113 0.10 -3.40 10.62
N GLU A 114 -0.62 -4.52 10.69
CA GLU A 114 -0.19 -5.70 11.46
C GLU A 114 1.08 -6.33 10.88
N PHE A 115 1.18 -6.47 9.55
CA PHE A 115 2.41 -6.91 8.88
C PHE A 115 3.60 -6.01 9.23
N LEU A 116 3.44 -4.68 9.18
CA LEU A 116 4.50 -3.74 9.54
C LEU A 116 4.99 -3.94 10.98
N LEU A 117 4.10 -4.30 11.91
CA LEU A 117 4.46 -4.56 13.31
C LEU A 117 5.22 -5.86 13.47
N LEU A 118 4.79 -6.92 12.78
CA LEU A 118 5.43 -8.24 12.82
C LEU A 118 6.84 -8.19 12.23
N PHE A 119 7.04 -7.49 11.11
CA PHE A 119 8.36 -7.26 10.52
C PHE A 119 9.32 -6.51 11.44
N ASN A 120 8.81 -5.67 12.33
CA ASN A 120 9.64 -4.92 13.27
C ASN A 120 9.85 -5.65 14.61
N GLY A 121 9.24 -6.82 14.82
CA GLY A 121 9.22 -7.52 16.10
C GLY A 121 9.66 -8.98 16.07
N ALA A 122 9.86 -9.57 14.89
CA ALA A 122 10.17 -10.99 14.77
C ALA A 122 11.64 -11.32 15.06
N ASP A 123 11.88 -12.40 15.81
CA ASP A 123 13.22 -12.89 16.13
C ASP A 123 13.80 -13.79 15.01
N THR A 124 12.94 -14.41 14.17
CA THR A 124 13.36 -15.30 13.07
C THR A 124 12.40 -15.26 11.87
N GLU A 125 12.92 -15.54 10.68
CA GLU A 125 12.16 -15.62 9.42
C GLU A 125 11.07 -16.72 9.42
N GLN A 126 11.32 -17.84 10.10
CA GLN A 126 10.32 -18.92 10.14
C GLN A 126 9.13 -18.57 11.03
N GLN A 127 9.37 -17.83 12.11
CA GLN A 127 8.31 -17.38 13.00
C GLN A 127 7.46 -16.30 12.35
N ILE A 128 8.10 -15.32 11.68
CA ILE A 128 7.36 -14.24 11.04
C ILE A 128 6.41 -14.76 9.95
N VAL A 129 6.82 -15.73 9.12
CA VAL A 129 5.94 -16.27 8.07
C VAL A 129 4.65 -16.87 8.66
N VAL A 130 4.74 -17.63 9.76
CA VAL A 130 3.57 -18.22 10.41
C VAL A 130 2.63 -17.14 10.97
N GLU A 131 3.18 -16.07 11.54
CA GLU A 131 2.41 -14.96 12.10
C GLU A 131 1.74 -14.13 10.98
N LEU A 132 2.46 -13.87 9.89
CA LEU A 132 1.94 -13.19 8.71
C LEU A 132 0.82 -14.01 8.03
N GLU A 133 0.95 -15.34 7.94
CA GLU A 133 -0.10 -16.21 7.38
C GLU A 133 -1.43 -16.13 8.15
N GLN A 134 -1.39 -15.89 9.47
CA GLN A 134 -2.59 -15.74 10.30
C GLN A 134 -3.30 -14.41 10.09
N VAL A 135 -2.55 -13.37 9.72
CA VAL A 135 -3.07 -12.02 9.48
C VAL A 135 -3.61 -11.89 8.06
N ASP A 136 -2.85 -12.33 7.07
CA ASP A 136 -3.19 -12.21 5.65
C ASP A 136 -2.44 -13.26 4.81
N SER A 137 -3.01 -14.46 4.70
CA SER A 137 -2.43 -15.53 3.88
C SER A 137 -2.35 -15.20 2.39
N ASP A 138 -3.21 -14.30 1.90
CA ASP A 138 -3.25 -13.94 0.49
C ASP A 138 -2.03 -13.12 0.09
N ALA A 139 -1.53 -12.30 1.01
CA ALA A 139 -0.33 -11.47 0.86
C ALA A 139 0.98 -12.28 0.70
N LEU A 140 0.94 -13.58 1.02
CA LEU A 140 2.10 -14.47 1.00
C LEU A 140 2.08 -15.46 -0.17
N LYS A 141 1.11 -15.34 -1.09
CA LYS A 141 1.08 -16.13 -2.32
C LYS A 141 2.22 -15.73 -3.26
N GLU A 142 2.60 -16.65 -4.15
CA GLU A 142 3.57 -16.37 -5.21
C GLU A 142 3.14 -15.15 -6.03
N GLY A 143 4.08 -14.26 -6.33
CA GLY A 143 3.83 -13.02 -7.07
C GLY A 143 3.25 -11.86 -6.23
N CYS A 144 3.09 -12.03 -4.92
CA CYS A 144 2.74 -10.93 -4.01
C CYS A 144 3.98 -10.25 -3.44
N PHE A 145 3.82 -8.99 -3.04
CA PHE A 145 4.89 -8.13 -2.54
C PHE A 145 5.68 -8.78 -1.40
N TRP A 146 5.00 -9.24 -0.35
CA TRP A 146 5.68 -9.78 0.83
C TRP A 146 6.40 -11.09 0.56
N ARG A 147 5.88 -11.92 -0.34
CA ARG A 147 6.59 -13.13 -0.77
C ARG A 147 7.91 -12.77 -1.46
N TYR A 148 7.88 -11.78 -2.36
CA TYR A 148 9.08 -11.29 -3.03
C TYR A 148 10.11 -10.74 -2.04
N GLU A 149 9.68 -9.91 -1.09
CA GLU A 149 10.56 -9.33 -0.06
C GLU A 149 11.21 -10.40 0.84
N LEU A 150 10.45 -11.41 1.27
CA LEU A 150 10.99 -12.53 2.03
C LEU A 150 12.02 -13.34 1.22
N ASP A 151 11.70 -13.67 -0.04
CA ASP A 151 12.59 -14.44 -0.91
C ASP A 151 13.87 -13.66 -1.27
N ALA A 152 13.80 -12.32 -1.30
CA ALA A 152 14.95 -11.43 -1.50
C ALA A 152 15.88 -11.35 -0.28
N GLY A 153 15.50 -11.93 0.86
CA GLY A 153 16.30 -11.96 2.08
C GLY A 153 16.35 -10.62 2.79
N VAL A 154 15.23 -9.91 2.88
CA VAL A 154 15.10 -8.70 3.71
C VAL A 154 15.66 -8.97 5.10
N ASP A 155 16.64 -8.16 5.51
CA ASP A 155 17.19 -8.17 6.87
C ASP A 155 16.07 -7.78 7.86
N VAL A 156 15.61 -8.75 8.66
CA VAL A 156 14.74 -8.56 9.84
C VAL A 156 15.54 -8.06 11.05
#